data_AF-A0A9D2H571-F1
#
_entry.id   AF-A0A9D2H571-F1
#
_cell.length_a   1.000
_cell.length_b   1.000
_cell.length_c   1.000
_cell.angle_alpha   90.00
_cell.angle_beta   90.00
_cell.angle_gamma   90.00
#
_symmetry.space_group_name_H-M   'P 1'
#
loop_
_entity.id
_entity.type
_entity.pdbx_description
1 polymer ?
#
loop_
_entity_poly.entity_id
_entity_poly.type
_entity_poly.pdbx_seq_one_letter_code
_entity_poly.pdbx_strand_id
1 'polypeptide(L)'
;MLQFPDIDLTALLPWAIGAAVVAVLIVALVVGIRLARRGRRARAKARERLDELGARLVELDDATEELEIEIGMSNALYDGRPPASLRRARLTAQHTRDDAFAAYSEAARDDVHPSAQRREAARLTAGIDKAMAVIRSARAENDAWLEEHTTTDEQVAVARRRLDDLRTRMGDPAALRAELARIADEHEWEDAADADAEAHDALDEASSHLAEAEQHAESDAAAARASLRACETSLARAEHASRLLEETYRLVGNARQAIDDERMAAESAIRAAMGTQKTLDADAAPKLAEAIRVAETALASATEIAKRRPVTANERIARLRDRLDVALGDSRTQQQQLRGARSALPGSLNAARSALARAEAVVLDAEVDARVRLDSARRELALARQAHDPIEALDASRRARLDAETAATLARNRKRRR
;
A
#
# COMPACT_ATOMS: atom_id res chain seq x y z
N MET A 1 -19.99 86.95 26.62
CA MET A 1 -19.06 86.62 25.53
C MET A 1 -17.97 85.74 26.09
N LEU A 2 -18.08 84.41 25.90
CA LEU A 2 -17.03 83.44 26.24
C LEU A 2 -16.18 83.24 24.99
N GLN A 3 -14.90 83.64 25.05
CA GLN A 3 -13.92 83.37 24.00
C GLN A 3 -13.55 81.89 24.06
N PHE A 4 -13.84 81.15 22.99
CA PHE A 4 -13.28 79.82 22.78
C PHE A 4 -11.82 79.98 22.30
N PRO A 5 -10.88 79.18 22.79
CA PRO A 5 -9.51 79.18 22.31
C PRO A 5 -9.45 78.71 20.86
N ASP A 6 -8.72 79.44 20.02
CA ASP A 6 -8.40 79.04 18.65
C ASP A 6 -7.55 77.76 18.70
N ILE A 7 -8.18 76.63 18.35
CA ILE A 7 -7.48 75.35 18.22
C ILE A 7 -6.72 75.40 16.90
N ASP A 8 -5.39 75.44 16.99
CA ASP A 8 -4.50 75.38 15.83
C ASP A 8 -4.57 73.99 15.17
N LEU A 9 -5.39 73.90 14.12
CA LEU A 9 -5.67 72.68 13.37
C LEU A 9 -4.41 72.09 12.70
N THR A 10 -3.34 72.88 12.54
CA THR A 10 -2.09 72.42 11.92
C THR A 10 -1.26 71.53 12.86
N ALA A 11 -1.35 71.72 14.18
CA ALA A 11 -0.68 70.89 15.18
C ALA A 11 -1.37 69.53 15.39
N LEU A 12 -2.67 69.42 15.08
CA LEU A 12 -3.45 68.19 15.20
C LEU A 12 -3.33 67.28 13.97
N LEU A 13 -2.99 67.82 12.80
CA LEU A 13 -2.88 67.08 11.54
C LEU A 13 -1.85 65.91 11.58
N PRO A 14 -0.61 66.07 12.06
CA PRO A 14 0.36 64.97 12.11
C PRO A 14 -0.05 63.86 13.11
N TRP A 15 -0.72 64.22 14.21
CA TRP A 15 -1.28 63.25 15.16
C TRP A 15 -2.46 62.48 14.57
N ALA A 16 -3.34 63.16 13.83
CA ALA A 16 -4.46 62.51 13.14
C ALA A 16 -3.98 61.54 12.05
N ILE A 17 -2.94 61.90 11.28
CA ILE A 17 -2.33 61.03 10.27
C ILE A 17 -1.65 59.83 10.94
N GLY A 18 -0.87 60.05 12.01
CA GLY A 18 -0.24 58.97 12.77
C GLY A 18 -1.26 57.97 13.34
N ALA A 19 -2.35 58.48 13.93
CA ALA A 19 -3.44 57.65 14.45
C ALA A 19 -4.15 56.86 13.33
N ALA A 20 -4.37 57.47 12.16
CA ALA A 20 -4.98 56.81 11.01
C ALA A 20 -4.12 55.66 10.45
N VAL A 21 -2.80 55.85 10.34
CA VAL A 21 -1.87 54.81 9.88
C VAL A 21 -1.83 53.63 10.85
N VAL A 22 -1.77 53.90 12.16
CA VAL A 22 -1.82 52.85 13.18
C VAL A 22 -3.15 52.09 13.14
N ALA A 23 -4.28 52.78 12.97
CA ALA A 23 -5.58 52.15 12.83
C ALA A 23 -5.65 51.23 11.60
N VAL A 24 -5.12 51.66 10.45
CA VAL A 24 -5.07 50.83 9.23
C VAL A 24 -4.18 49.60 9.43
N LEU A 25 -3.02 49.74 10.08
CA LEU A 25 -2.12 48.61 10.36
C LEU A 25 -2.78 47.59 11.31
N ILE A 26 -3.50 48.05 12.34
CA ILE A 26 -4.24 47.18 13.26
C ILE A 26 -5.36 46.44 12.51
N VAL A 27 -6.13 47.14 11.66
CA VAL A 27 -7.17 46.51 10.84
C VAL A 27 -6.56 45.48 9.89
N ALA A 28 -5.46 45.80 9.20
CA ALA A 28 -4.76 44.88 8.31
C ALA A 28 -4.23 43.64 9.07
N LEU A 29 -3.67 43.83 10.26
CA LEU A 29 -3.20 42.73 11.13
C LEU A 29 -4.36 41.85 11.59
N VAL A 30 -5.47 42.43 12.06
CA VAL A 30 -6.66 41.70 12.51
C VAL A 30 -7.29 40.93 11.35
N VAL A 31 -7.40 41.55 10.16
CA VAL A 31 -7.90 40.88 8.95
C VAL A 31 -6.96 39.76 8.53
N GLY A 32 -5.64 39.97 8.56
CA GLY A 32 -4.62 38.96 8.27
C GLY A 32 -4.70 37.77 9.21
N ILE A 33 -4.80 38.00 10.53
CA ILE A 33 -4.99 36.95 11.54
C ILE A 33 -6.31 36.22 11.32
N ARG A 34 -7.40 36.93 10.99
CA ARG A 34 -8.72 36.33 10.76
C ARG A 34 -8.73 35.46 9.50
N LEU A 35 -8.11 35.91 8.42
CA LEU A 35 -7.94 35.12 7.19
C LEU A 35 -7.05 33.89 7.43
N ALA A 36 -5.94 34.05 8.15
CA ALA A 36 -5.06 32.94 8.52
C ALA A 36 -5.78 31.93 9.42
N ARG A 37 -6.54 32.38 10.43
CA ARG A 37 -7.36 31.52 11.31
C ARG A 37 -8.50 30.84 10.56
N ARG A 38 -9.16 31.55 9.62
CA ARG A 38 -10.22 30.97 8.78
C ARG A 38 -9.64 29.91 7.84
N GLY A 39 -8.44 30.14 7.29
CA GLY A 39 -7.70 29.14 6.51
C GLY A 39 -7.30 27.93 7.34
N ARG A 40 -6.75 28.12 8.54
CA ARG A 40 -6.41 27.02 9.47
C ARG A 40 -7.63 26.20 9.89
N ARG A 41 -8.74 26.85 10.25
CA ARG A 41 -10.00 26.17 10.58
C ARG A 41 -10.59 25.43 9.39
N ALA A 42 -10.55 26.01 8.19
CA ALA A 42 -11.02 25.36 6.98
C ALA A 42 -10.19 24.11 6.66
N ARG A 43 -8.86 24.18 6.80
CA ARG A 43 -7.95 23.03 6.67
C ARG A 43 -8.21 21.97 7.74
N ALA A 44 -8.36 22.36 8.99
CA ALA A 44 -8.67 21.41 10.08
C ALA A 44 -9.99 20.65 9.81
N LYS A 45 -11.05 21.36 9.40
CA LYS A 45 -12.32 20.72 9.01
C LYS A 45 -12.20 19.85 7.77
N ALA A 46 -11.37 20.23 6.81
CA ALA A 46 -11.14 19.39 5.63
C ALA A 46 -10.39 18.11 5.99
N ARG A 47 -9.38 18.22 6.88
CA ARG A 47 -8.66 17.06 7.40
C ARG A 47 -9.56 16.12 8.19
N GLU A 48 -10.38 16.64 9.09
CA GLU A 48 -11.39 15.87 9.83
C GLU A 48 -12.30 15.07 8.87
N ARG A 49 -12.77 15.70 7.78
CA ARG A 49 -13.58 15.00 6.77
C ARG A 49 -12.81 13.96 5.98
N LEU A 50 -11.52 14.18 5.71
CA LEU A 50 -10.67 13.17 5.08
C LEU A 50 -10.36 12.01 6.03
N ASP A 51 -10.18 12.28 7.32
CA ASP A 51 -9.97 11.23 8.33
C ASP A 51 -11.26 10.39 8.49
N GLU A 52 -12.44 11.02 8.53
CA GLU A 52 -13.75 10.33 8.50
C GLU A 52 -13.92 9.48 7.23
N LEU A 53 -13.64 10.04 6.05
CA LEU A 53 -13.66 9.29 4.79
C LEU A 53 -12.69 8.11 4.83
N GLY A 54 -11.49 8.33 5.37
CA GLY A 54 -10.46 7.32 5.49
C GLY A 54 -10.92 6.10 6.29
N ALA A 55 -11.55 6.35 7.44
CA ALA A 55 -12.13 5.28 8.26
C ALA A 55 -13.23 4.50 7.51
N ARG A 56 -14.12 5.21 6.78
CA ARG A 56 -15.16 4.57 5.96
C ARG A 56 -14.60 3.75 4.81
N LEU A 57 -13.48 4.19 4.24
CA LEU A 57 -12.83 3.50 3.14
C LEU A 57 -12.12 2.23 3.61
N VAL A 58 -11.52 2.25 4.80
CA VAL A 58 -11.02 1.05 5.48
C VAL A 58 -12.17 0.07 5.74
N GLU A 59 -13.30 0.56 6.28
CA GLU A 59 -14.50 -0.26 6.52
C GLU A 59 -15.01 -0.93 5.24
N LEU A 60 -15.01 -0.23 4.10
CA LEU A 60 -15.38 -0.81 2.81
C LEU A 60 -14.38 -1.86 2.31
N ASP A 61 -13.08 -1.62 2.50
CA ASP A 61 -12.02 -2.56 2.12
C ASP A 61 -12.14 -3.86 2.93
N ASP A 62 -12.29 -3.75 4.25
CA ASP A 62 -12.52 -4.90 5.15
C ASP A 62 -13.81 -5.65 4.77
N ALA A 63 -14.91 -4.93 4.52
CA ALA A 63 -16.18 -5.53 4.10
C ALA A 63 -16.07 -6.22 2.72
N THR A 64 -15.19 -5.74 1.84
CA THR A 64 -14.91 -6.36 0.54
C THR A 64 -14.13 -7.67 0.74
N GLU A 65 -13.15 -7.70 1.63
CA GLU A 65 -12.39 -8.90 1.98
C GLU A 65 -13.29 -9.97 2.62
N GLU A 66 -14.10 -9.59 3.60
CA GLU A 66 -15.11 -10.48 4.20
C GLU A 66 -16.09 -11.05 3.16
N LEU A 67 -16.48 -10.25 2.17
CA LEU A 67 -17.38 -10.70 1.09
C LEU A 67 -16.72 -11.75 0.18
N GLU A 68 -15.40 -11.68 -0.02
CA GLU A 68 -14.65 -12.71 -0.76
C GLU A 68 -14.61 -14.04 0.01
N ILE A 69 -14.44 -13.97 1.33
CA ILE A 69 -14.49 -15.15 2.22
C ILE A 69 -15.86 -15.82 2.11
N GLU A 70 -16.93 -15.02 2.21
CA GLU A 70 -18.32 -15.50 2.10
C GLU A 70 -18.60 -16.12 0.72
N ILE A 71 -18.11 -15.51 -0.36
CA ILE A 71 -18.21 -16.08 -1.71
C ILE A 71 -17.46 -17.42 -1.79
N GLY A 72 -16.30 -17.53 -1.16
CA GLY A 72 -15.54 -18.79 -1.08
C GLY A 72 -16.33 -19.90 -0.40
N MET A 73 -16.97 -19.60 0.73
CA MET A 73 -17.84 -20.53 1.48
C MET A 73 -19.06 -20.92 0.65
N SER A 74 -19.82 -19.95 0.12
CA SER A 74 -21.00 -20.22 -0.70
C SER A 74 -20.63 -20.98 -1.97
N ASN A 75 -19.48 -20.74 -2.59
CA ASN A 75 -19.08 -21.49 -3.78
C ASN A 75 -18.97 -23.01 -3.52
N ALA A 76 -18.52 -23.41 -2.33
CA ALA A 76 -18.41 -24.81 -1.94
C ALA A 76 -19.78 -25.47 -1.64
N LEU A 77 -20.80 -24.66 -1.31
CA LEU A 77 -22.17 -25.11 -1.04
C LEU A 77 -23.07 -25.11 -2.29
N TYR A 78 -22.82 -24.22 -3.26
CA TYR A 78 -23.67 -24.01 -4.44
C TYR A 78 -23.13 -24.68 -5.72
N ASP A 79 -22.76 -25.96 -5.68
CA ASP A 79 -22.24 -26.70 -6.85
C ASP A 79 -21.13 -25.95 -7.63
N GLY A 80 -20.32 -25.13 -6.94
CA GLY A 80 -19.27 -24.32 -7.56
C GLY A 80 -19.75 -23.04 -8.27
N ARG A 81 -20.93 -22.49 -7.92
CA ARG A 81 -21.38 -21.18 -8.43
C ARG A 81 -21.95 -20.29 -7.33
N PRO A 82 -21.25 -19.20 -6.91
CA PRO A 82 -21.77 -18.33 -5.88
C PRO A 82 -23.02 -17.57 -6.35
N PRO A 83 -23.92 -17.19 -5.41
CA PRO A 83 -25.09 -16.37 -5.68
C PRO A 83 -24.83 -15.17 -6.58
N ALA A 84 -25.76 -14.90 -7.49
CA ALA A 84 -25.65 -13.73 -8.37
C ALA A 84 -25.68 -12.40 -7.62
N SER A 85 -26.33 -12.35 -6.45
CA SER A 85 -26.32 -11.19 -5.54
C SER A 85 -24.92 -10.93 -4.98
N LEU A 86 -24.28 -11.93 -4.38
CA LEU A 86 -22.91 -11.83 -3.86
C LEU A 86 -21.90 -11.43 -4.93
N ARG A 87 -21.94 -12.05 -6.12
CA ARG A 87 -21.05 -11.67 -7.23
C ARG A 87 -21.20 -10.20 -7.65
N ARG A 88 -22.45 -9.70 -7.74
CA ARG A 88 -22.71 -8.29 -8.09
C ARG A 88 -22.26 -7.35 -6.98
N ALA A 89 -22.51 -7.71 -5.72
CA ALA A 89 -22.04 -6.95 -4.57
C ALA A 89 -20.52 -6.84 -4.57
N ARG A 90 -19.81 -7.95 -4.82
CA ARG A 90 -18.35 -7.98 -4.94
C ARG A 90 -17.83 -7.04 -6.01
N LEU A 91 -18.33 -7.15 -7.24
CA LEU A 91 -17.91 -6.27 -8.33
C LEU A 91 -18.17 -4.80 -8.02
N THR A 92 -19.32 -4.50 -7.41
CA THR A 92 -19.68 -3.12 -7.00
C THR A 92 -18.75 -2.60 -5.91
N ALA A 93 -18.46 -3.42 -4.90
CA ALA A 93 -17.60 -3.07 -3.77
C ALA A 93 -16.16 -2.84 -4.25
N GLN A 94 -15.60 -3.76 -5.04
CA GLN A 94 -14.26 -3.65 -5.62
C GLN A 94 -14.11 -2.39 -6.46
N HIS A 95 -15.01 -2.15 -7.42
CA HIS A 95 -14.93 -0.93 -8.25
C HIS A 95 -15.06 0.34 -7.39
N THR A 96 -15.98 0.37 -6.44
CA THR A 96 -16.18 1.55 -5.58
C THR A 96 -14.95 1.80 -4.71
N ARG A 97 -14.36 0.73 -4.14
CA ARG A 97 -13.15 0.82 -3.32
C ARG A 97 -11.97 1.33 -4.14
N ASP A 98 -11.71 0.74 -5.30
CA ASP A 98 -10.56 1.08 -6.12
C ASP A 98 -10.65 2.53 -6.63
N ASP A 99 -11.84 2.96 -7.08
CA ASP A 99 -12.12 4.36 -7.44
C ASP A 99 -11.95 5.30 -6.24
N ALA A 100 -12.42 4.89 -5.06
CA ALA A 100 -12.32 5.69 -3.84
C ALA A 100 -10.89 5.79 -3.31
N PHE A 101 -10.06 4.75 -3.40
CA PHE A 101 -8.63 4.83 -3.04
C PHE A 101 -7.89 5.81 -3.95
N ALA A 102 -8.11 5.75 -5.27
CA ALA A 102 -7.51 6.68 -6.21
C ALA A 102 -7.97 8.13 -5.94
N ALA A 103 -9.27 8.35 -5.75
CA ALA A 103 -9.83 9.67 -5.49
C ALA A 103 -9.41 10.22 -4.11
N TYR A 104 -9.31 9.37 -3.09
CA TYR A 104 -8.79 9.72 -1.77
C TYR A 104 -7.35 10.21 -1.86
N SER A 105 -6.49 9.47 -2.56
CA SER A 105 -5.08 9.84 -2.73
C SER A 105 -4.93 11.22 -3.38
N GLU A 106 -5.76 11.54 -4.38
CA GLU A 106 -5.74 12.85 -5.02
C GLU A 106 -6.30 13.94 -4.10
N ALA A 107 -7.41 13.68 -3.40
CA ALA A 107 -8.01 14.64 -2.47
C ALA A 107 -7.12 14.95 -1.26
N ALA A 108 -6.31 13.99 -0.82
CA ALA A 108 -5.42 14.12 0.34
C ALA A 108 -4.15 14.96 0.08
N ARG A 109 -3.89 15.39 -1.16
CA ARG A 109 -2.71 16.20 -1.50
C ARG A 109 -2.81 17.61 -0.89
N ASP A 110 -1.66 18.14 -0.47
CA ASP A 110 -1.54 19.42 0.26
C ASP A 110 -1.92 20.65 -0.59
N ASP A 111 -1.83 20.54 -1.91
CA ASP A 111 -2.15 21.59 -2.88
C ASP A 111 -3.64 21.70 -3.20
N VAL A 112 -4.45 20.71 -2.77
CA VAL A 112 -5.90 20.73 -2.99
C VAL A 112 -6.58 21.72 -2.03
N HIS A 113 -7.44 22.56 -2.58
CA HIS A 113 -8.16 23.57 -1.78
C HIS A 113 -9.13 22.91 -0.78
N PRO A 114 -9.20 23.36 0.50
CA PRO A 114 -10.02 22.71 1.54
C PRO A 114 -11.53 22.60 1.25
N SER A 115 -12.09 23.44 0.38
CA SER A 115 -13.48 23.28 -0.07
C SER A 115 -13.65 22.14 -1.07
N ALA A 116 -12.67 21.91 -1.94
CA ALA A 116 -12.66 20.80 -2.88
C ALA A 116 -12.50 19.48 -2.14
N GLN A 117 -11.56 19.40 -1.17
CA GLN A 117 -11.38 18.22 -0.31
C GLN A 117 -12.67 17.80 0.38
N ARG A 118 -13.40 18.75 1.00
CA ARG A 118 -14.66 18.45 1.69
C ARG A 118 -15.78 18.01 0.75
N ARG A 119 -15.87 18.62 -0.44
CA ARG A 119 -16.86 18.22 -1.45
C ARG A 119 -16.58 16.82 -1.95
N GLU A 120 -15.32 16.53 -2.21
CA GLU A 120 -14.87 15.23 -2.67
C GLU A 120 -15.10 14.16 -1.59
N ALA A 121 -14.75 14.47 -0.34
CA ALA A 121 -15.00 13.59 0.79
C ALA A 121 -16.49 13.23 0.93
N ALA A 122 -17.38 14.22 0.87
CA ALA A 122 -18.83 13.98 0.94
C ALA A 122 -19.35 13.13 -0.23
N ARG A 123 -18.82 13.34 -1.45
CA ARG A 123 -19.18 12.54 -2.63
C ARG A 123 -18.76 11.08 -2.46
N LEU A 124 -17.52 10.84 -2.04
CA LEU A 124 -16.97 9.51 -1.86
C LEU A 124 -17.67 8.76 -0.71
N THR A 125 -17.94 9.43 0.42
CA THR A 125 -18.71 8.84 1.52
C THR A 125 -20.08 8.35 1.05
N ALA A 126 -20.81 9.13 0.26
CA ALA A 126 -22.12 8.70 -0.25
C ALA A 126 -22.01 7.47 -1.20
N GLY A 127 -20.94 7.40 -1.99
CA GLY A 127 -20.65 6.23 -2.84
C GLY A 127 -20.35 4.97 -2.01
N ILE A 128 -19.50 5.12 -0.98
CA ILE A 128 -19.16 4.05 -0.04
C ILE A 128 -20.40 3.56 0.70
N ASP A 129 -21.22 4.46 1.25
CA ASP A 129 -22.45 4.09 1.96
C ASP A 129 -23.41 3.29 1.08
N LYS A 130 -23.50 3.65 -0.21
CA LYS A 130 -24.29 2.90 -1.20
C LYS A 130 -23.71 1.51 -1.45
N ALA A 131 -22.40 1.38 -1.64
CA ALA A 131 -21.75 0.08 -1.81
C ALA A 131 -21.94 -0.81 -0.58
N MET A 132 -21.76 -0.27 0.63
CA MET A 132 -22.01 -0.96 1.89
C MET A 132 -23.46 -1.44 2.02
N ALA A 133 -24.44 -0.66 1.55
CA ALA A 133 -25.84 -1.08 1.51
C ALA A 133 -26.07 -2.27 0.55
N VAL A 134 -25.40 -2.28 -0.61
CA VAL A 134 -25.45 -3.42 -1.55
C VAL A 134 -24.83 -4.68 -0.93
N ILE A 135 -23.69 -4.56 -0.24
CA ILE A 135 -23.06 -5.68 0.47
C ILE A 135 -24.03 -6.25 1.51
N ARG A 136 -24.56 -5.40 2.41
CA ARG A 136 -25.51 -5.84 3.45
C ARG A 136 -26.74 -6.54 2.88
N SER A 137 -27.31 -6.03 1.79
CA SER A 137 -28.45 -6.66 1.12
C SER A 137 -28.08 -8.04 0.57
N ALA A 138 -26.94 -8.17 -0.09
CA ALA A 138 -26.50 -9.43 -0.67
C ALA A 138 -26.19 -10.49 0.38
N ARG A 139 -25.62 -10.10 1.53
CA ARG A 139 -25.41 -10.99 2.69
C ARG A 139 -26.72 -11.49 3.29
N ALA A 140 -27.68 -10.59 3.50
CA ALA A 140 -28.99 -10.96 4.01
C ALA A 140 -29.72 -11.94 3.07
N GLU A 141 -29.60 -11.74 1.74
CA GLU A 141 -30.13 -12.68 0.75
C GLU A 141 -29.44 -14.05 0.79
N ASN A 142 -28.11 -14.08 0.94
CA ASN A 142 -27.33 -15.32 1.07
C ASN A 142 -27.69 -16.07 2.36
N ASP A 143 -27.76 -15.37 3.49
CA ASP A 143 -28.15 -15.95 4.78
C ASP A 143 -29.55 -16.57 4.72
N ALA A 144 -30.53 -15.85 4.16
CA ALA A 144 -31.88 -16.38 3.98
C ALA A 144 -31.91 -17.63 3.09
N TRP A 145 -31.10 -17.67 2.03
CA TRP A 145 -31.00 -18.85 1.17
C TRP A 145 -30.38 -20.04 1.91
N LEU A 146 -29.29 -19.81 2.65
CA LEU A 146 -28.60 -20.86 3.41
C LEU A 146 -29.50 -21.47 4.47
N GLU A 147 -30.36 -20.66 5.10
CA GLU A 147 -31.37 -21.13 6.05
C GLU A 147 -32.42 -22.03 5.41
N GLU A 148 -32.80 -21.77 4.16
CA GLU A 148 -33.84 -22.51 3.45
C GLU A 148 -33.31 -23.78 2.76
N HIS A 149 -32.05 -23.78 2.31
CA HIS A 149 -31.54 -24.80 1.38
C HIS A 149 -30.38 -25.65 1.92
N THR A 150 -29.87 -25.36 3.11
CA THR A 150 -28.68 -26.05 3.63
C THR A 150 -28.82 -26.37 5.12
N THR A 151 -28.35 -27.54 5.51
CA THR A 151 -28.27 -27.94 6.92
C THR A 151 -26.94 -27.55 7.55
N THR A 152 -26.92 -27.37 8.88
CA THR A 152 -25.66 -27.07 9.59
C THR A 152 -24.62 -28.17 9.38
N ASP A 153 -25.05 -29.44 9.34
CA ASP A 153 -24.16 -30.60 9.12
C ASP A 153 -23.48 -30.57 7.76
N GLU A 154 -24.19 -30.17 6.71
CA GLU A 154 -23.61 -29.99 5.37
C GLU A 154 -22.54 -28.90 5.36
N GLN A 155 -22.79 -27.78 6.05
CA GLN A 155 -21.83 -26.68 6.15
C GLN A 155 -20.57 -27.10 6.93
N VAL A 156 -20.74 -27.82 8.05
CA VAL A 156 -19.63 -28.41 8.82
C VAL A 156 -18.83 -29.38 7.95
N ALA A 157 -19.49 -30.25 7.19
CA ALA A 157 -18.81 -31.20 6.31
C ALA A 157 -18.02 -30.49 5.20
N VAL A 158 -18.51 -29.38 4.66
CA VAL A 158 -17.78 -28.52 3.71
C VAL A 158 -16.55 -27.90 4.37
N ALA A 159 -16.71 -27.27 5.54
CA ALA A 159 -15.63 -26.61 6.25
C ALA A 159 -14.50 -27.61 6.61
N ARG A 160 -14.86 -28.83 7.05
CA ARG A 160 -13.89 -29.91 7.31
C ARG A 160 -13.08 -30.28 6.07
N ARG A 161 -13.74 -30.48 4.93
CA ARG A 161 -13.03 -30.77 3.65
C ARG A 161 -12.07 -29.66 3.28
N ARG A 162 -12.48 -28.39 3.44
CA ARG A 162 -11.63 -27.24 3.13
C ARG A 162 -10.40 -27.14 4.04
N LEU A 163 -10.58 -27.41 5.34
CA LEU A 163 -9.48 -27.46 6.29
C LEU A 163 -8.46 -28.57 5.90
N ASP A 164 -8.95 -29.76 5.56
CA ASP A 164 -8.10 -30.88 5.14
C ASP A 164 -7.40 -30.62 3.80
N ASP A 165 -8.11 -30.03 2.84
CA ASP A 165 -7.55 -29.61 1.54
C ASP A 165 -6.48 -28.55 1.73
N LEU A 166 -6.69 -27.57 2.62
CA LEU A 166 -5.69 -26.53 2.91
C LEU A 166 -4.44 -27.13 3.56
N ARG A 167 -4.59 -27.99 4.57
CA ARG A 167 -3.47 -28.73 5.19
C ARG A 167 -2.67 -29.52 4.16
N THR A 168 -3.37 -30.21 3.26
CA THR A 168 -2.75 -31.00 2.19
C THR A 168 -1.97 -30.10 1.22
N ARG A 169 -2.55 -28.95 0.83
CA ARG A 169 -1.89 -27.98 -0.07
C ARG A 169 -0.68 -27.31 0.56
N MET A 170 -0.75 -26.95 1.85
CA MET A 170 0.36 -26.32 2.58
C MET A 170 1.59 -27.23 2.68
N GLY A 171 1.39 -28.56 2.70
CA GLY A 171 2.47 -29.53 2.68
C GLY A 171 3.36 -29.44 3.92
N ASP A 172 4.69 -29.34 3.73
CA ASP A 172 5.68 -29.19 4.81
C ASP A 172 6.37 -27.82 4.73
N PRO A 173 5.83 -26.78 5.39
CA PRO A 173 6.46 -25.47 5.48
C PRO A 173 7.87 -25.48 6.11
N ALA A 174 8.17 -26.45 6.98
CA ALA A 174 9.47 -26.56 7.62
C ALA A 174 10.59 -26.89 6.61
N ALA A 175 10.27 -27.64 5.55
CA ALA A 175 11.19 -27.89 4.46
C ALA A 175 11.58 -26.60 3.71
N LEU A 176 10.61 -25.70 3.47
CA LEU A 176 10.87 -24.40 2.85
C LEU A 176 11.74 -23.51 3.74
N ARG A 177 11.47 -23.47 5.06
CA ARG A 177 12.30 -22.72 6.01
C ARG A 177 13.72 -23.27 6.11
N ALA A 178 13.88 -24.60 6.16
CA ALA A 178 15.20 -25.23 6.20
C ALA A 178 16.03 -24.89 4.95
N GLU A 179 15.37 -24.87 3.79
CA GLU A 179 15.99 -24.45 2.54
C GLU A 179 16.36 -22.96 2.54
N LEU A 180 15.47 -22.08 3.02
CA LEU A 180 15.74 -20.65 3.19
C LEU A 180 16.96 -20.40 4.09
N ALA A 181 17.01 -21.06 5.25
CA ALA A 181 18.12 -20.98 6.20
C ALA A 181 19.45 -21.47 5.61
N ARG A 182 19.40 -22.37 4.62
CA ARG A 182 20.59 -22.86 3.90
C ARG A 182 21.11 -21.87 2.86
N ILE A 183 20.21 -21.12 2.20
CA ILE A 183 20.56 -20.29 1.04
C ILE A 183 20.72 -18.81 1.35
N ALA A 184 20.18 -18.32 2.47
CA ALA A 184 20.18 -16.91 2.87
C ALA A 184 20.19 -16.70 4.39
N ASP A 185 20.66 -15.52 4.81
CA ASP A 185 20.59 -15.05 6.19
C ASP A 185 19.14 -14.86 6.64
N GLU A 186 18.89 -15.10 7.93
CA GLU A 186 17.57 -14.97 8.59
C GLU A 186 16.86 -13.64 8.30
N HIS A 187 17.61 -12.53 8.24
CA HIS A 187 17.06 -11.21 7.96
C HIS A 187 16.41 -11.09 6.57
N GLU A 188 16.65 -12.02 5.64
CA GLU A 188 16.02 -12.04 4.31
C GLU A 188 14.70 -12.80 4.30
N TRP A 189 14.40 -13.58 5.35
CA TRP A 189 13.24 -14.45 5.43
C TRP A 189 12.53 -14.45 6.79
N GLU A 190 12.86 -13.52 7.69
CA GLU A 190 12.17 -13.31 8.98
C GLU A 190 10.64 -13.19 8.78
N ASP A 191 10.20 -12.36 7.83
CA ASP A 191 8.78 -12.22 7.48
C ASP A 191 8.13 -13.56 7.05
N ALA A 192 8.90 -14.48 6.45
CA ALA A 192 8.44 -15.82 6.09
C ALA A 192 8.40 -16.78 7.28
N ALA A 193 9.28 -16.62 8.26
CA ALA A 193 9.23 -17.38 9.50
C ALA A 193 7.98 -16.99 10.31
N ASP A 194 7.69 -15.69 10.40
CA ASP A 194 6.48 -15.15 11.02
C ASP A 194 5.23 -15.63 10.29
N ALA A 195 5.22 -15.59 8.95
CA ALA A 195 4.12 -16.09 8.15
C ALA A 195 3.88 -17.60 8.34
N ASP A 196 4.92 -18.40 8.53
CA ASP A 196 4.76 -19.82 8.81
C ASP A 196 4.12 -20.07 10.19
N ALA A 197 4.56 -19.35 11.22
CA ALA A 197 3.96 -19.43 12.55
C ALA A 197 2.48 -19.01 12.51
N GLU A 198 2.19 -17.88 11.86
CA GLU A 198 0.83 -17.36 11.66
C GLU A 198 -0.07 -18.36 10.93
N ALA A 199 0.46 -19.06 9.93
CA ALA A 199 -0.30 -20.07 9.18
C ALA A 199 -0.69 -21.27 10.06
N HIS A 200 0.20 -21.71 10.94
CA HIS A 200 -0.08 -22.79 11.90
C HIS A 200 -1.09 -22.35 12.95
N ASP A 201 -0.90 -21.18 13.57
CA ASP A 201 -1.82 -20.62 14.57
C ASP A 201 -3.22 -20.45 13.97
N ALA A 202 -3.33 -19.96 12.74
CA ALA A 202 -4.60 -19.82 12.03
C ALA A 202 -5.27 -21.17 11.70
N LEU A 203 -4.50 -22.23 11.39
CA LEU A 203 -5.07 -23.58 11.20
C LEU A 203 -5.58 -24.18 12.51
N ASP A 204 -4.91 -23.92 13.62
CA ASP A 204 -5.32 -24.38 14.95
C ASP A 204 -6.58 -23.64 15.44
N GLU A 205 -6.67 -22.33 15.18
CA GLU A 205 -7.89 -21.54 15.39
C GLU A 205 -9.05 -22.06 14.51
N ALA A 206 -8.80 -22.29 13.22
CA ALA A 206 -9.82 -22.81 12.30
C ALA A 206 -10.34 -24.19 12.78
N SER A 207 -9.46 -25.04 13.28
CA SER A 207 -9.82 -26.35 13.83
C SER A 207 -10.67 -26.22 15.10
N SER A 208 -10.32 -25.27 15.98
CA SER A 208 -11.07 -25.00 17.21
C SER A 208 -12.48 -24.51 16.88
N HIS A 209 -12.62 -23.55 15.96
CA HIS A 209 -13.91 -23.05 15.51
C HIS A 209 -14.75 -24.10 14.79
N LEU A 210 -14.13 -25.00 14.03
CA LEU A 210 -14.84 -26.13 13.43
C LEU A 210 -15.39 -27.09 14.50
N ALA A 211 -14.61 -27.38 15.54
CA ALA A 211 -15.06 -28.21 16.65
C ALA A 211 -16.19 -27.54 17.47
N GLU A 212 -16.16 -26.22 17.62
CA GLU A 212 -17.27 -25.44 18.22
C GLU A 212 -18.53 -25.50 17.34
N ALA A 213 -18.39 -25.35 16.03
CA ALA A 213 -19.50 -25.48 15.09
C ALA A 213 -20.15 -26.86 15.15
N GLU A 214 -19.34 -27.92 15.24
CA GLU A 214 -19.80 -29.31 15.40
C GLU A 214 -20.60 -29.50 16.70
N GLN A 215 -20.15 -28.91 17.82
CA GLN A 215 -20.86 -28.98 19.09
C GLN A 215 -22.22 -28.26 19.05
N HIS A 216 -22.29 -27.15 18.33
CA HIS A 216 -23.51 -26.35 18.22
C HIS A 216 -24.49 -26.86 17.15
N ALA A 217 -24.06 -27.75 16.25
CA ALA A 217 -24.81 -28.15 15.06
C ALA A 217 -26.23 -28.66 15.37
N GLU A 218 -26.40 -29.40 16.47
CA GLU A 218 -27.68 -29.98 16.88
C GLU A 218 -28.52 -29.06 17.78
N SER A 219 -27.91 -28.11 18.49
CA SER A 219 -28.56 -27.34 19.56
C SER A 219 -28.84 -25.87 19.22
N ASP A 220 -27.95 -25.24 18.45
CA ASP A 220 -28.03 -23.82 18.12
C ASP A 220 -27.39 -23.55 16.74
N ALA A 221 -28.23 -23.56 15.71
CA ALA A 221 -27.80 -23.32 14.34
C ALA A 221 -27.18 -21.92 14.14
N ALA A 222 -27.58 -20.91 14.92
CA ALA A 222 -27.01 -19.57 14.81
C ALA A 222 -25.59 -19.51 15.38
N ALA A 223 -25.36 -20.13 16.55
CA ALA A 223 -24.03 -20.27 17.13
C ALA A 223 -23.09 -21.11 16.25
N ALA A 224 -23.60 -22.20 15.67
CA ALA A 224 -22.84 -23.02 14.74
C ALA A 224 -22.39 -22.23 13.50
N ARG A 225 -23.29 -21.42 12.90
CA ARG A 225 -22.95 -20.56 11.76
C ARG A 225 -21.95 -19.47 12.12
N ALA A 226 -22.05 -18.87 13.29
CA ALA A 226 -21.05 -17.90 13.75
C ALA A 226 -19.65 -18.54 13.86
N SER A 227 -19.59 -19.76 14.40
CA SER A 227 -18.35 -20.54 14.52
C SER A 227 -17.80 -20.95 13.14
N LEU A 228 -18.67 -21.34 12.20
CA LEU A 228 -18.26 -21.62 10.81
C LEU A 228 -17.69 -20.40 10.10
N ARG A 229 -18.28 -19.21 10.28
CA ARG A 229 -17.72 -17.96 9.74
C ARG A 229 -16.35 -17.65 10.33
N ALA A 230 -16.16 -17.84 11.64
CA ALA A 230 -14.86 -17.68 12.28
C ALA A 230 -13.82 -18.68 11.75
N CYS A 231 -14.21 -19.95 11.58
CA CYS A 231 -13.39 -20.98 10.94
C CYS A 231 -12.92 -20.56 9.55
N GLU A 232 -13.83 -20.06 8.71
CA GLU A 232 -13.53 -19.59 7.35
C GLU A 232 -12.59 -18.38 7.31
N THR A 233 -12.74 -17.45 8.24
CA THR A 233 -11.81 -16.33 8.41
C THR A 233 -10.40 -16.83 8.77
N SER A 234 -10.29 -17.76 9.72
CA SER A 234 -9.00 -18.35 10.09
C SER A 234 -8.39 -19.17 8.94
N LEU A 235 -9.19 -19.90 8.15
CA LEU A 235 -8.72 -20.58 6.93
C LEU A 235 -8.17 -19.60 5.89
N ALA A 236 -8.84 -18.47 5.67
CA ALA A 236 -8.37 -17.43 4.76
C ALA A 236 -7.04 -16.81 5.23
N ARG A 237 -6.90 -16.59 6.55
CA ARG A 237 -5.66 -16.13 7.20
C ARG A 237 -4.50 -17.12 6.98
N ALA A 238 -4.75 -18.41 7.23
CA ALA A 238 -3.77 -19.48 6.99
C ALA A 238 -3.33 -19.55 5.52
N GLU A 239 -4.27 -19.47 4.57
CA GLU A 239 -3.96 -19.48 3.13
C GLU A 239 -3.19 -18.23 2.69
N HIS A 240 -3.49 -17.06 3.25
CA HIS A 240 -2.71 -15.85 2.99
C HIS A 240 -1.27 -15.99 3.50
N ALA A 241 -1.10 -16.41 4.75
CA ALA A 241 0.20 -16.58 5.38
C ALA A 241 1.07 -17.64 4.68
N SER A 242 0.48 -18.78 4.29
CA SER A 242 1.17 -19.80 3.48
C SER A 242 1.65 -19.26 2.13
N ARG A 243 0.83 -18.45 1.44
CA ARG A 243 1.23 -17.83 0.17
C ARG A 243 2.38 -16.84 0.34
N LEU A 244 2.41 -16.11 1.46
CA LEU A 244 3.49 -15.17 1.78
C LEU A 244 4.83 -15.92 1.99
N LEU A 245 4.81 -17.05 2.69
CA LEU A 245 5.98 -17.93 2.83
C LEU A 245 6.49 -18.40 1.46
N GLU A 246 5.59 -18.95 0.62
CA GLU A 246 5.97 -19.43 -0.71
C GLU A 246 6.52 -18.32 -1.61
N GLU A 247 5.90 -17.13 -1.61
CA GLU A 247 6.39 -16.01 -2.40
C GLU A 247 7.76 -15.55 -1.92
N THR A 248 7.98 -15.48 -0.60
CA THR A 248 9.30 -15.15 -0.03
C THR A 248 10.36 -16.17 -0.45
N TYR A 249 10.03 -17.47 -0.41
CA TYR A 249 10.89 -18.51 -0.93
C TYR A 249 11.25 -18.31 -2.41
N ARG A 250 10.26 -18.04 -3.26
CA ARG A 250 10.48 -17.75 -4.68
C ARG A 250 11.34 -16.49 -4.88
N LEU A 251 11.10 -15.43 -4.10
CA LEU A 251 11.85 -14.17 -4.17
C LEU A 251 13.32 -14.37 -3.82
N VAL A 252 13.62 -15.06 -2.71
CA VAL A 252 15.00 -15.35 -2.29
C VAL A 252 15.71 -16.23 -3.31
N GLY A 253 15.04 -17.29 -3.80
CA GLY A 253 15.58 -18.18 -4.82
C GLY A 253 15.89 -17.45 -6.13
N ASN A 254 14.96 -16.65 -6.64
CA ASN A 254 15.15 -15.86 -7.86
C ASN A 254 16.24 -14.80 -7.68
N ALA A 255 16.28 -14.12 -6.53
CA ALA A 255 17.29 -13.11 -6.25
C ALA A 255 18.70 -13.71 -6.26
N ARG A 256 18.86 -14.90 -5.67
CA ARG A 256 20.12 -15.63 -5.66
C ARG A 256 20.56 -16.05 -7.06
N GLN A 257 19.64 -16.46 -7.93
CA GLN A 257 19.95 -16.83 -9.30
C GLN A 257 20.34 -15.62 -10.16
N ALA A 258 19.71 -14.46 -9.93
CA ALA A 258 19.91 -13.26 -10.73
C ALA A 258 21.11 -12.39 -10.32
N ILE A 259 21.71 -12.62 -9.15
CA ILE A 259 22.67 -11.68 -8.54
C ILE A 259 23.91 -11.40 -9.39
N ASP A 260 24.45 -12.42 -10.07
CA ASP A 260 25.62 -12.25 -10.93
C ASP A 260 25.27 -11.46 -12.20
N ASP A 261 24.11 -11.71 -12.79
CA ASP A 261 23.62 -10.97 -13.96
C ASP A 261 23.35 -9.50 -13.62
N GLU A 262 22.72 -9.24 -12.47
CA GLU A 262 22.49 -7.87 -11.98
C GLU A 262 23.80 -7.14 -11.67
N ARG A 263 24.79 -7.84 -11.10
CA ARG A 263 26.13 -7.28 -10.88
C ARG A 263 26.80 -6.91 -12.20
N MET A 264 26.85 -7.82 -13.17
CA MET A 264 27.44 -7.55 -14.49
C MET A 264 26.73 -6.39 -15.20
N ALA A 265 25.39 -6.32 -15.10
CA ALA A 265 24.60 -5.23 -15.66
C ALA A 265 24.94 -3.88 -15.00
N ALA A 266 25.11 -3.86 -13.67
CA ALA A 266 25.52 -2.67 -12.93
C ALA A 266 26.94 -2.22 -13.29
N GLU A 267 27.90 -3.14 -13.39
CA GLU A 267 29.28 -2.85 -13.84
C GLU A 267 29.30 -2.28 -15.26
N SER A 268 28.47 -2.83 -16.15
CA SER A 268 28.30 -2.30 -17.50
C SER A 268 27.69 -0.89 -17.50
N ALA A 269 26.68 -0.63 -16.66
CA ALA A 269 26.06 0.69 -16.53
C ALA A 269 27.03 1.74 -15.99
N ILE A 270 27.85 1.39 -14.99
CA ILE A 270 28.90 2.27 -14.45
C ILE A 270 29.94 2.60 -15.53
N ARG A 271 30.44 1.59 -16.26
CA ARG A 271 31.39 1.81 -17.37
C ARG A 271 30.81 2.71 -18.46
N ALA A 272 29.53 2.53 -18.81
CA ALA A 272 28.85 3.39 -19.76
C ALA A 272 28.76 4.85 -19.25
N ALA A 273 28.43 5.04 -17.98
CA ALA A 273 28.37 6.36 -17.35
C ALA A 273 29.74 7.07 -17.35
N MET A 274 30.83 6.35 -17.06
CA MET A 274 32.20 6.88 -17.17
C MET A 274 32.53 7.32 -18.60
N GLY A 275 32.01 6.62 -19.61
CA GLY A 275 32.12 7.01 -21.01
C GLY A 275 31.42 8.36 -21.28
N THR A 276 30.17 8.50 -20.85
CA THR A 276 29.38 9.74 -20.97
C THR A 276 30.03 10.91 -20.23
N GLN A 277 30.56 10.66 -19.02
CA GLN A 277 31.23 11.69 -18.21
C GLN A 277 32.35 12.39 -18.97
N LYS A 278 33.12 11.66 -19.80
CA LYS A 278 34.23 12.22 -20.59
C LYS A 278 33.78 13.18 -21.69
N THR A 279 32.50 13.15 -22.06
CA THR A 279 31.92 13.99 -23.12
C THR A 279 31.08 15.15 -22.57
N LEU A 280 30.86 15.19 -21.25
CA LEU A 280 30.11 16.26 -20.59
C LEU A 280 30.96 17.52 -20.43
N ASP A 281 30.27 18.65 -20.26
CA ASP A 281 30.90 19.94 -19.94
C ASP A 281 31.47 19.97 -18.51
N ALA A 282 32.21 21.04 -18.21
CA ALA A 282 32.90 21.20 -16.94
C ALA A 282 31.96 21.29 -15.72
N ASP A 283 30.68 21.63 -15.93
CA ASP A 283 29.71 21.81 -14.85
C ASP A 283 28.94 20.52 -14.52
N ALA A 284 28.65 19.69 -15.53
CA ALA A 284 27.94 18.42 -15.37
C ALA A 284 28.88 17.24 -15.07
N ALA A 285 30.11 17.24 -15.60
CA ALA A 285 31.06 16.15 -15.42
C ALA A 285 31.39 15.84 -13.94
N PRO A 286 31.60 16.82 -13.03
CA PRO A 286 31.87 16.54 -11.62
C PRO A 286 30.69 15.89 -10.88
N LYS A 287 29.46 16.29 -11.22
CA LYS A 287 28.24 15.72 -10.61
C LYS A 287 28.07 14.25 -10.98
N LEU A 288 28.30 13.92 -12.26
CA LEU A 288 28.25 12.52 -12.71
C LEU A 288 29.42 11.71 -12.12
N ALA A 289 30.62 12.30 -11.98
CA ALA A 289 31.76 11.66 -11.33
C ALA A 289 31.45 11.23 -9.89
N GLU A 290 30.80 12.11 -9.11
CA GLU A 290 30.33 11.81 -7.76
C GLU A 290 29.34 10.64 -7.77
N ALA A 291 28.34 10.69 -8.65
CA ALA A 291 27.33 9.63 -8.76
C ALA A 291 27.95 8.27 -9.12
N ILE A 292 28.95 8.25 -10.02
CA ILE A 292 29.70 7.05 -10.38
C ILE A 292 30.43 6.48 -9.16
N ARG A 293 31.16 7.31 -8.39
CA ARG A 293 31.89 6.86 -7.19
C ARG A 293 30.95 6.28 -6.12
N VAL A 294 29.81 6.92 -5.91
CA VAL A 294 28.76 6.43 -5.01
C VAL A 294 28.21 5.10 -5.50
N ALA A 295 27.99 4.95 -6.82
CA ALA A 295 27.52 3.71 -7.42
C ALA A 295 28.53 2.56 -7.30
N GLU A 296 29.82 2.82 -7.53
CA GLU A 296 30.90 1.83 -7.35
C GLU A 296 30.98 1.35 -5.90
N THR A 297 30.92 2.27 -4.94
CA THR A 297 30.92 1.94 -3.50
C THR A 297 29.70 1.10 -3.13
N ALA A 298 28.52 1.48 -3.62
CA ALA A 298 27.28 0.74 -3.38
C ALA A 298 27.31 -0.66 -4.01
N LEU A 299 27.88 -0.81 -5.21
CA LEU A 299 28.04 -2.08 -5.89
C LEU A 299 29.03 -3.00 -5.16
N ALA A 300 30.15 -2.46 -4.69
CA ALA A 300 31.12 -3.21 -3.89
C ALA A 300 30.46 -3.76 -2.61
N SER A 301 29.73 -2.90 -1.88
CA SER A 301 29.01 -3.31 -0.67
C SER A 301 27.89 -4.33 -0.95
N ALA A 302 27.18 -4.21 -2.08
CA ALA A 302 26.18 -5.19 -2.49
C ALA A 302 26.82 -6.54 -2.81
N THR A 303 27.97 -6.54 -3.50
CA THR A 303 28.71 -7.74 -3.88
C THR A 303 29.25 -8.50 -2.65
N GLU A 304 29.67 -7.77 -1.61
CA GLU A 304 30.15 -8.35 -0.35
C GLU A 304 29.07 -9.20 0.34
N ILE A 305 27.83 -8.68 0.38
CA ILE A 305 26.71 -9.36 1.06
C ILE A 305 25.94 -10.33 0.15
N ALA A 306 26.11 -10.25 -1.17
CA ALA A 306 25.33 -10.94 -2.20
C ALA A 306 25.09 -12.43 -1.94
N LYS A 307 26.11 -13.15 -1.46
CA LYS A 307 26.01 -14.61 -1.22
C LYS A 307 25.07 -14.97 -0.07
N ARG A 308 25.02 -14.14 0.97
CA ARG A 308 24.23 -14.38 2.18
C ARG A 308 22.91 -13.61 2.17
N ARG A 309 22.88 -12.48 1.47
CA ARG A 309 21.78 -11.52 1.44
C ARG A 309 21.41 -11.13 0.01
N PRO A 310 20.92 -12.10 -0.81
CA PRO A 310 20.73 -11.89 -2.24
C PRO A 310 19.63 -10.88 -2.56
N VAL A 311 18.53 -10.86 -1.80
CA VAL A 311 17.42 -9.90 -2.01
C VAL A 311 17.90 -8.49 -1.67
N THR A 312 18.52 -8.30 -0.49
CA THR A 312 19.10 -7.02 -0.08
C THR A 312 20.14 -6.52 -1.09
N ALA A 313 20.99 -7.41 -1.61
CA ALA A 313 21.99 -7.05 -2.62
C ALA A 313 21.36 -6.58 -3.94
N ASN A 314 20.37 -7.32 -4.46
CA ASN A 314 19.64 -6.92 -5.66
C ASN A 314 18.92 -5.59 -5.49
N GLU A 315 18.33 -5.32 -4.32
CA GLU A 315 17.71 -4.02 -4.06
C GLU A 315 18.72 -2.87 -4.02
N ARG A 316 19.92 -3.10 -3.45
CA ARG A 316 21.00 -2.11 -3.49
C ARG A 316 21.46 -1.84 -4.92
N ILE A 317 21.56 -2.89 -5.75
CA ILE A 317 21.88 -2.77 -7.18
C ILE A 317 20.78 -2.02 -7.93
N ALA A 318 19.50 -2.29 -7.68
CA ALA A 318 18.41 -1.54 -8.29
C ALA A 318 18.48 -0.04 -7.90
N ARG A 319 18.66 0.28 -6.62
CA ARG A 319 18.75 1.67 -6.13
C ARG A 319 19.96 2.43 -6.67
N LEU A 320 21.13 1.79 -6.79
CA LEU A 320 22.30 2.47 -7.36
C LEU A 320 22.10 2.76 -8.85
N ARG A 321 21.44 1.85 -9.59
CA ARG A 321 21.12 2.06 -11.00
C ARG A 321 20.11 3.19 -11.19
N ASP A 322 19.09 3.26 -10.33
CA ASP A 322 18.14 4.37 -10.30
C ASP A 322 18.86 5.72 -10.09
N ARG A 323 19.78 5.80 -9.12
CA ARG A 323 20.56 7.02 -8.87
C ARG A 323 21.47 7.38 -10.04
N LEU A 324 22.10 6.40 -10.66
CA LEU A 324 22.96 6.60 -11.82
C LEU A 324 22.15 7.11 -13.03
N ASP A 325 20.95 6.56 -13.24
CA ASP A 325 20.04 7.00 -14.30
C ASP A 325 19.57 8.45 -14.08
N VAL A 326 19.21 8.82 -12.85
CA VAL A 326 18.85 10.20 -12.49
C VAL A 326 20.03 11.16 -12.73
N ALA A 327 21.25 10.75 -12.36
CA ALA A 327 22.45 11.56 -12.59
C ALA A 327 22.80 11.72 -14.08
N LEU A 328 22.45 10.73 -14.91
CA LEU A 328 22.65 10.79 -16.34
C LEU A 328 21.60 11.68 -17.03
N GLY A 329 20.35 11.72 -16.56
CA GLY A 329 19.33 12.66 -17.04
C GLY A 329 19.29 12.82 -18.57
N ASP A 330 19.32 14.07 -19.03
CA ASP A 330 19.26 14.45 -20.46
C ASP A 330 20.55 14.18 -21.25
N SER A 331 21.63 13.70 -20.60
CA SER A 331 22.90 13.40 -21.28
C SER A 331 22.84 12.15 -22.15
N ARG A 332 21.78 11.35 -22.03
CA ARG A 332 21.59 10.13 -22.83
C ARG A 332 20.78 10.42 -24.09
N THR A 333 21.23 9.83 -25.19
CA THR A 333 20.40 9.66 -26.38
C THR A 333 19.21 8.74 -26.09
N GLN A 334 18.11 8.87 -26.84
CA GLN A 334 16.92 8.02 -26.71
C GLN A 334 17.27 6.51 -26.82
N GLN A 335 18.21 6.15 -27.71
CA GLN A 335 18.67 4.76 -27.86
C GLN A 335 19.46 4.25 -26.64
N GLN A 336 20.21 5.12 -25.96
CA GLN A 336 20.88 4.77 -24.71
C GLN A 336 19.89 4.63 -23.56
N GLN A 337 18.87 5.49 -23.49
CA GLN A 337 17.79 5.39 -22.51
C GLN A 337 17.05 4.06 -22.66
N LEU A 338 16.64 3.69 -23.87
CA LEU A 338 15.93 2.43 -24.12
C LEU A 338 16.76 1.19 -23.78
N ARG A 339 18.05 1.18 -24.14
CA ARG A 339 18.96 0.07 -23.76
C ARG A 339 19.18 0.00 -22.25
N GLY A 340 19.37 1.15 -21.61
CA GLY A 340 19.47 1.26 -20.16
C GLY A 340 18.24 0.69 -19.48
N ALA A 341 17.05 1.12 -19.92
CA ALA A 341 15.78 0.67 -19.37
C ALA A 341 15.58 -0.85 -19.48
N ARG A 342 15.81 -1.42 -20.67
CA ARG A 342 15.73 -2.88 -20.89
C ARG A 342 16.68 -3.66 -19.97
N SER A 343 17.88 -3.15 -19.77
CA SER A 343 18.87 -3.80 -18.90
C SER A 343 18.52 -3.70 -17.42
N ALA A 344 17.76 -2.69 -16.99
CA ALA A 344 17.46 -2.40 -15.58
C ALA A 344 16.10 -2.94 -15.13
N LEU A 345 15.20 -3.18 -16.08
CA LEU A 345 13.83 -3.58 -15.80
C LEU A 345 13.72 -4.89 -14.98
N PRO A 346 14.45 -5.99 -15.28
CA PRO A 346 14.32 -7.23 -14.50
C PRO A 346 14.63 -7.04 -13.01
N GLY A 347 15.77 -6.43 -12.69
CA GLY A 347 16.16 -6.11 -11.31
C GLY A 347 15.18 -5.14 -10.63
N SER A 348 14.69 -4.13 -11.34
CA SER A 348 13.71 -3.17 -10.80
C SER A 348 12.36 -3.84 -10.50
N LEU A 349 11.87 -4.73 -11.36
CA LEU A 349 10.64 -5.51 -11.11
C LEU A 349 10.81 -6.44 -9.91
N ASN A 350 11.96 -7.10 -9.77
CA ASN A 350 12.22 -7.97 -8.61
C ASN A 350 12.31 -7.17 -7.30
N ALA A 351 12.94 -5.99 -7.33
CA ALA A 351 12.98 -5.08 -6.18
C ALA A 351 11.58 -4.55 -5.82
N ALA A 352 10.76 -4.20 -6.81
CA ALA A 352 9.38 -3.77 -6.59
C ALA A 352 8.50 -4.88 -6.01
N ARG A 353 8.63 -6.12 -6.50
CA ARG A 353 7.94 -7.30 -5.94
C ARG A 353 8.34 -7.56 -4.49
N SER A 354 9.64 -7.50 -4.20
CA SER A 354 10.16 -7.72 -2.85
C SER A 354 9.67 -6.64 -1.88
N ALA A 355 9.67 -5.37 -2.31
CA ALA A 355 9.11 -4.28 -1.53
C ALA A 355 7.61 -4.44 -1.30
N LEU A 356 6.86 -4.87 -2.32
CA LEU A 356 5.42 -5.12 -2.22
C LEU A 356 5.12 -6.23 -1.22
N ALA A 357 5.78 -7.39 -1.32
CA ALA A 357 5.57 -8.51 -0.40
C ALA A 357 5.79 -8.10 1.07
N ARG A 358 6.85 -7.35 1.36
CA ARG A 358 7.11 -6.81 2.70
C ARG A 358 6.07 -5.79 3.16
N ALA A 359 5.51 -5.01 2.25
CA ALA A 359 4.45 -4.07 2.58
C ALA A 359 3.14 -4.80 2.90
N GLU A 360 2.80 -5.84 2.13
CA GLU A 360 1.62 -6.67 2.37
C GLU A 360 1.66 -7.35 3.74
N ALA A 361 2.82 -7.86 4.15
CA ALA A 361 3.03 -8.50 5.45
C ALA A 361 2.72 -7.58 6.65
N VAL A 362 2.80 -6.25 6.50
CA VAL A 362 2.65 -5.30 7.62
C VAL A 362 1.41 -4.42 7.56
N VAL A 363 0.69 -4.38 6.43
CA VAL A 363 -0.39 -3.41 6.17
C VAL A 363 -1.80 -3.90 6.57
N LEU A 364 -1.98 -5.19 6.92
CA LEU A 364 -3.30 -5.78 7.24
C LEU A 364 -4.15 -4.89 8.20
N ASP A 365 -3.57 -4.43 9.31
CA ASP A 365 -4.24 -3.57 10.31
C ASP A 365 -3.89 -2.07 10.21
N ALA A 366 -3.41 -1.63 9.05
CA ALA A 366 -2.90 -0.27 8.89
C ALA A 366 -4.00 0.75 8.56
N GLU A 367 -3.70 2.02 8.79
CA GLU A 367 -4.57 3.15 8.43
C GLU A 367 -4.73 3.29 6.91
N VAL A 368 -5.75 4.05 6.51
CA VAL A 368 -6.07 4.33 5.10
C VAL A 368 -4.86 4.75 4.27
N ASP A 369 -3.97 5.61 4.81
CA ASP A 369 -2.82 6.12 4.06
C ASP A 369 -1.85 4.99 3.66
N ALA A 370 -1.65 4.00 4.54
CA ALA A 370 -0.81 2.85 4.25
C ALA A 370 -1.47 1.92 3.22
N ARG A 371 -2.79 1.69 3.35
CA ARG A 371 -3.56 0.84 2.42
C ARG A 371 -3.64 1.45 1.02
N VAL A 372 -3.88 2.74 0.92
CA VAL A 372 -3.88 3.50 -0.35
C VAL A 372 -2.51 3.42 -1.03
N ARG A 373 -1.42 3.54 -0.27
CA ARG A 373 -0.06 3.39 -0.81
C ARG A 373 0.22 1.96 -1.27
N LEU A 374 -0.24 0.95 -0.53
CA LEU A 374 -0.11 -0.44 -0.95
C LEU A 374 -0.87 -0.74 -2.24
N ASP A 375 -2.10 -0.25 -2.33
CA ASP A 375 -2.95 -0.36 -3.52
C ASP A 375 -2.34 0.38 -4.74
N SER A 376 -1.79 1.59 -4.53
CA SER A 376 -0.99 2.29 -5.55
C SER A 376 0.19 1.45 -6.03
N ALA A 377 0.94 0.84 -5.10
CA ALA A 377 2.06 -0.02 -5.44
C ALA A 377 1.66 -1.25 -6.28
N ARG A 378 0.53 -1.88 -5.95
CA ARG A 378 -0.03 -3.01 -6.72
C ARG A 378 -0.38 -2.60 -8.15
N ARG A 379 -1.06 -1.45 -8.31
CA ARG A 379 -1.40 -0.91 -9.64
C ARG A 379 -0.16 -0.59 -10.47
N GLU A 380 0.79 0.13 -9.91
CA GLU A 380 2.03 0.50 -10.61
C GLU A 380 2.85 -0.74 -11.00
N LEU A 381 2.88 -1.78 -10.16
CA LEU A 381 3.53 -3.05 -10.52
C LEU A 381 2.79 -3.78 -11.64
N ALA A 382 1.45 -3.75 -11.64
CA ALA A 382 0.65 -4.32 -12.72
C ALA A 382 0.88 -3.56 -14.04
N LEU A 383 0.91 -2.22 -14.00
CA LEU A 383 1.26 -1.37 -15.14
C LEU A 383 2.66 -1.70 -15.67
N ALA A 384 3.65 -1.83 -14.78
CA ALA A 384 5.01 -2.18 -15.16
C ALA A 384 5.12 -3.52 -15.91
N ARG A 385 4.26 -4.50 -15.56
CA ARG A 385 4.22 -5.82 -16.22
C ARG A 385 3.50 -5.80 -17.56
N GLN A 386 2.55 -4.90 -17.74
CA GLN A 386 1.74 -4.79 -18.96
C GLN A 386 2.35 -3.83 -19.99
N ALA A 387 3.17 -2.88 -19.55
CA ALA A 387 3.79 -1.87 -20.41
C ALA A 387 4.68 -2.50 -21.50
N HIS A 388 4.50 -2.04 -22.73
CA HIS A 388 5.30 -2.47 -23.88
C HIS A 388 6.57 -1.63 -24.05
N ASP A 389 6.57 -0.38 -23.59
CA ASP A 389 7.76 0.46 -23.55
C ASP A 389 8.59 0.15 -22.29
N PRO A 390 9.85 -0.29 -22.43
CA PRO A 390 10.73 -0.55 -21.28
C PRO A 390 10.95 0.66 -20.38
N ILE A 391 10.87 1.88 -20.91
CA ILE A 391 11.05 3.11 -20.12
C ILE A 391 9.84 3.30 -19.20
N GLU A 392 8.63 3.22 -19.76
CA GLU A 392 7.38 3.28 -18.98
C GLU A 392 7.31 2.15 -17.95
N ALA A 393 7.68 0.92 -18.34
CA ALA A 393 7.73 -0.23 -17.45
C ALA A 393 8.70 0.00 -16.27
N LEU A 394 9.88 0.56 -16.56
CA LEU A 394 10.88 0.84 -15.54
C LEU A 394 10.39 1.92 -14.58
N ASP A 395 9.82 3.01 -15.07
CA ASP A 395 9.31 4.10 -14.22
C ASP A 395 8.13 3.64 -13.36
N ALA A 396 7.20 2.86 -13.91
CA ALA A 396 6.12 2.25 -13.13
C ALA A 396 6.66 1.31 -12.05
N SER A 397 7.67 0.48 -12.36
CA SER A 397 8.29 -0.40 -11.35
C SER A 397 8.96 0.37 -10.21
N ARG A 398 9.56 1.54 -10.50
CA ARG A 398 10.16 2.43 -9.49
C ARG A 398 9.11 3.06 -8.59
N ARG A 399 8.00 3.55 -9.18
CA ARG A 399 6.87 4.09 -8.42
C ARG A 399 6.25 3.01 -7.53
N ALA A 400 6.05 1.80 -8.06
CA ALA A 400 5.56 0.66 -7.30
C ALA A 400 6.44 0.36 -6.07
N ARG A 401 7.76 0.31 -6.26
CA ARG A 401 8.72 0.09 -5.16
C ARG A 401 8.63 1.20 -4.11
N LEU A 402 8.60 2.46 -4.53
CA LEU A 402 8.53 3.60 -3.62
C LEU A 402 7.22 3.62 -2.82
N ASP A 403 6.09 3.37 -3.46
CA ASP A 403 4.80 3.31 -2.80
C ASP A 403 4.72 2.15 -1.81
N ALA A 404 5.26 0.98 -2.14
CA ALA A 404 5.33 -0.15 -1.22
C ALA A 404 6.20 0.16 0.02
N GLU A 405 7.38 0.76 -0.17
CA GLU A 405 8.24 1.19 0.93
C GLU A 405 7.55 2.24 1.83
N THR A 406 6.79 3.15 1.23
CA THR A 406 6.01 4.16 1.94
C THR A 406 4.88 3.52 2.75
N ALA A 407 4.14 2.58 2.15
CA ALA A 407 3.09 1.83 2.82
C ALA A 407 3.62 1.10 4.06
N ALA A 408 4.73 0.36 3.91
CA ALA A 408 5.37 -0.36 5.01
C ALA A 408 5.84 0.59 6.13
N THR A 409 6.38 1.76 5.77
CA THR A 409 6.81 2.78 6.73
C THR A 409 5.64 3.36 7.51
N LEU A 410 4.54 3.70 6.83
CA LEU A 410 3.32 4.21 7.46
C LEU A 410 2.73 3.19 8.44
N ALA A 411 2.64 1.92 8.04
CA ALA A 411 2.14 0.83 8.87
C ALA A 411 2.99 0.63 10.14
N ARG A 412 4.32 0.57 10.01
CA ARG A 412 5.23 0.35 11.16
C ARG A 412 5.26 1.51 12.14
N ASN A 413 5.21 2.75 11.65
CA ASN A 413 5.22 3.94 12.51
C ASN A 413 4.00 4.00 13.43
N ARG A 414 2.86 3.40 13.02
CA ARG A 414 1.68 3.28 13.87
C ARG A 414 1.82 2.18 14.92
N LYS A 415 2.34 0.99 14.56
CA LYS A 415 2.62 -0.08 15.54
C LYS A 415 3.48 0.40 16.71
N ARG A 416 4.40 1.35 16.49
CA ARG A 416 5.24 1.96 17.54
C ARG A 416 4.54 3.00 18.42
N ARG A 417 3.38 3.52 18.01
CA ARG A 417 2.60 4.54 18.75
C ARG A 417 1.48 3.95 19.61
N ARG A 418 1.10 2.69 19.34
CA ARG A 418 0.30 1.86 20.24
C ARG A 418 1.25 1.19 21.23
#